data_AF-A0AA35XDA4-F1
#
_entry.id   AF-A0AA35XDA4-F1
#
_cell.length_a   1.000
_cell.length_b   1.000
_cell.length_c   1.000
_cell.angle_alpha   90.00
_cell.angle_beta   90.00
_cell.angle_gamma   90.00
#
_symmetry.space_group_name_H-M   'P 1'
#
loop_
_entity.id
_entity.type
_entity.pdbx_description
1 polymer ?
#
loop_
_entity_poly.entity_id
_entity_poly.type
_entity_poly.pdbx_seq_one_letter_code
_entity_poly.pdbx_strand_id
1 'polypeptide(L)'
;MLVYARESCIDEVLQDVREEDISQELVKKFDAEKRLEQQRRKERNEAHLYMTVEIYQEDDFQAHQRADLIDFDDVKGGYIKCLKITTFPEFHQSLATMMGYPSECIRVWPFEKRSNNTTRPGYLEKLDDSKITLFQHAEQRNVWRIFVETLPADSKLECLKPYNFQQEVLLFFKYYNPTTRSISYVGHSVENIETKFRDLFPGMSKAASLHPDVPLLIFEEIKANMVEKIDPDIKIGQLDEFRDGDIICFQRADLHLERLQLPMVPDYFRELYNRIVVTFIDKNLPGDTGVTLTLNQRMTYPIMAKEVASILGTDMYHLQFFKPQGSHQDIPIRCNSEGSVREFVGTRHRYEDPYILLYQRLSIPIQEFENKKYFRCYFINDRLREEKELDLYVEKNGTVLDLLAEAYKDVETVMTSESGSRILRLVEVLGHRVVEIHSYDKPVSELHTQKMYRIEEVRKEEVELDEDEAFLPIAHFHKAPGNTFGTPFVIVVKNGERLSSVIEKIQSRLSVPEKEFDKWSLL
;
A
#
# COMPACT_ATOMS: atom_id res chain seq x y z
N MET A 1 -45.82 14.46 11.39
CA MET A 1 -46.55 13.23 11.76
C MET A 1 -47.63 13.63 12.74
N LEU A 2 -48.90 13.32 12.47
CA LEU A 2 -50.03 13.61 13.36
C LEU A 2 -50.58 12.28 13.88
N VAL A 3 -50.90 12.20 15.17
CA VAL A 3 -51.50 11.02 15.80
C VAL A 3 -52.91 11.38 16.21
N TYR A 4 -53.89 10.64 15.69
CA TYR A 4 -55.31 10.81 16.00
C TYR A 4 -55.82 9.55 16.71
N ALA A 5 -56.64 9.74 17.74
CA ALA A 5 -57.42 8.67 18.36
C ALA A 5 -58.90 8.88 18.04
N ARG A 6 -59.64 7.78 17.84
CA ARG A 6 -61.08 7.83 17.62
C ARG A 6 -61.76 8.26 18.93
N GLU A 7 -62.59 9.28 18.89
CA GLU A 7 -63.25 9.86 20.08
C GLU A 7 -63.97 8.80 20.92
N SER A 8 -64.59 7.81 20.28
CA SER A 8 -65.28 6.70 20.97
C SER A 8 -64.38 5.74 21.74
N CYS A 9 -63.07 5.75 21.50
CA CYS A 9 -62.10 4.84 22.11
C CYS A 9 -61.04 5.60 22.94
N ILE A 10 -61.24 6.90 23.17
CA ILE A 10 -60.27 7.75 23.84
C ILE A 10 -59.97 7.27 25.25
N ASP A 11 -60.99 6.81 25.99
CA ASP A 11 -60.88 6.35 27.37
C ASP A 11 -60.13 5.00 27.49
N GLU A 12 -60.20 4.16 26.45
CA GLU A 12 -59.46 2.90 26.37
C GLU A 12 -58.00 3.15 25.97
N VAL A 13 -57.77 4.02 24.99
CA VAL A 13 -56.43 4.34 24.48
C VAL A 13 -55.61 5.12 25.52
N LEU A 14 -56.26 6.00 26.30
CA LEU A 14 -55.63 6.82 27.34
C LEU A 14 -55.93 6.32 28.75
N GLN A 15 -56.18 5.01 28.91
CA GLN A 15 -56.42 4.43 30.22
C GLN A 15 -55.27 4.73 31.19
N ASP A 16 -55.61 5.04 32.44
CA ASP A 16 -54.63 5.21 33.51
C ASP A 16 -53.85 3.90 33.74
N VAL A 17 -52.54 3.95 33.49
CA VAL A 17 -51.61 2.83 33.77
C VAL A 17 -50.99 3.03 35.15
N ARG A 18 -51.17 2.07 36.05
CA ARG A 18 -50.67 2.07 37.43
C ARG A 18 -49.50 1.10 37.58
N GLU A 19 -48.76 1.18 38.69
CA GLU A 19 -47.64 0.27 38.96
C GLU A 19 -48.08 -1.21 39.02
N GLU A 20 -49.31 -1.46 39.43
CA GLU A 20 -49.94 -2.78 39.52
C GLU A 20 -50.15 -3.45 38.15
N ASP A 21 -50.25 -2.65 37.08
CA ASP A 21 -50.42 -3.14 35.70
C ASP A 21 -49.09 -3.66 35.10
N ILE A 22 -47.97 -3.43 35.78
CA ILE A 22 -46.64 -3.87 35.37
C ILE A 22 -46.34 -5.23 36.01
N SER A 23 -46.13 -6.27 35.19
CA SER A 23 -45.73 -7.60 35.69
C SER A 23 -44.49 -7.55 36.57
N GLN A 24 -44.52 -8.25 37.71
CA GLN A 24 -43.38 -8.32 38.64
C GLN A 24 -42.09 -8.89 38.00
N GLU A 25 -42.21 -9.72 36.97
CA GLU A 25 -41.04 -10.21 36.22
C GLU A 25 -40.34 -9.08 35.47
N LEU A 26 -41.10 -8.17 34.86
CA LEU A 26 -40.56 -6.98 34.20
C LEU A 26 -39.91 -6.03 35.21
N VAL A 27 -40.55 -5.81 36.37
CA VAL A 27 -39.98 -4.99 37.45
C VAL A 27 -38.61 -5.55 37.89
N LYS A 28 -38.54 -6.85 38.20
CA LYS A 28 -37.27 -7.51 38.59
C LYS A 28 -36.20 -7.40 37.49
N LYS A 29 -36.58 -7.57 36.21
CA LYS A 29 -35.67 -7.45 35.08
C LYS A 29 -35.11 -6.03 34.95
N PHE A 30 -35.95 -5.01 35.00
CA PHE A 30 -35.52 -3.61 34.89
C PHE A 30 -34.70 -3.15 36.11
N ASP A 31 -35.00 -3.66 37.31
CA ASP A 31 -34.17 -3.39 38.49
C ASP A 31 -32.78 -4.04 38.39
N ALA A 32 -32.70 -5.27 37.89
CA ALA A 32 -31.43 -5.93 37.63
C ALA A 32 -30.63 -5.18 36.55
N GLU A 33 -31.30 -4.72 35.49
CA GLU A 33 -30.69 -3.93 34.42
C GLU A 33 -30.18 -2.57 34.95
N LYS A 34 -30.97 -1.85 35.75
CA LYS A 34 -30.55 -0.61 36.43
C LYS A 34 -29.35 -0.82 37.35
N ARG A 35 -29.32 -1.93 38.12
CA ARG A 35 -28.18 -2.27 38.98
C ARG A 35 -26.92 -2.53 38.16
N LEU A 36 -27.03 -3.28 37.07
CA LEU A 36 -25.92 -3.55 36.17
C LEU A 36 -25.43 -2.27 35.47
N GLU A 37 -26.35 -1.40 35.06
CA GLU A 37 -26.03 -0.11 34.46
C GLU A 37 -25.33 0.83 35.46
N GLN A 38 -25.81 0.89 36.71
CA GLN A 38 -25.16 1.64 37.78
C GLN A 38 -23.74 1.10 38.06
N GLN A 39 -23.58 -0.22 38.08
CA GLN A 39 -22.27 -0.84 38.25
C GLN A 39 -21.33 -0.49 37.08
N ARG A 40 -21.78 -0.65 35.82
CA ARG A 40 -21.01 -0.26 34.63
C ARG A 40 -20.67 1.23 34.62
N ARG A 41 -21.59 2.09 35.06
CA ARG A 41 -21.35 3.53 35.17
C ARG A 41 -20.31 3.84 36.24
N LYS A 42 -20.35 3.15 37.38
CA LYS A 42 -19.33 3.26 38.42
C LYS A 42 -17.96 2.79 37.92
N GLU A 43 -17.90 1.61 37.28
CA GLU A 43 -16.67 1.09 36.66
C GLU A 43 -16.10 2.05 35.62
N ARG A 44 -16.94 2.65 34.76
CA ARG A 44 -16.52 3.64 33.77
C ARG A 44 -16.04 4.95 34.42
N ASN A 45 -16.68 5.39 35.50
CA ASN A 45 -16.26 6.56 36.24
C ASN A 45 -14.92 6.34 36.96
N GLU A 46 -14.67 5.13 37.46
CA GLU A 46 -13.43 4.78 38.20
C GLU A 46 -12.32 4.25 37.28
N ALA A 47 -12.62 3.88 36.03
CA ALA A 47 -11.66 3.28 35.09
C ALA A 47 -10.38 4.12 34.90
N HIS A 48 -10.48 5.45 34.98
CA HIS A 48 -9.33 6.35 34.85
C HIS A 48 -8.30 6.21 35.98
N LEU A 49 -8.68 5.62 37.12
CA LEU A 49 -7.82 5.34 38.27
C LEU A 49 -7.00 4.06 38.11
N TYR A 50 -7.35 3.20 37.16
CA TYR A 50 -6.69 1.92 36.95
C TYR A 50 -5.70 1.98 35.79
N MET A 51 -4.70 1.10 35.86
CA MET A 51 -3.80 0.78 34.76
C MET A 51 -3.76 -0.75 34.58
N THR A 52 -3.28 -1.18 33.42
CA THR A 52 -3.08 -2.60 33.10
C THR A 52 -1.58 -2.88 33.06
N VAL A 53 -1.14 -3.92 33.76
CA VAL A 53 0.21 -4.45 33.63
C VAL A 53 0.13 -5.73 32.82
N GLU A 54 0.69 -5.73 31.61
CA GLU A 54 0.84 -6.91 30.76
C GLU A 54 2.10 -7.67 31.16
N ILE A 55 1.95 -8.96 31.36
CA ILE A 55 2.94 -9.87 31.93
C ILE A 55 3.32 -10.88 30.85
N TYR A 56 4.62 -10.94 30.58
CA TYR A 56 5.22 -11.89 29.65
C TYR A 56 6.22 -12.78 30.39
N GLN A 57 6.24 -14.06 30.05
CA GLN A 57 7.15 -15.07 30.57
C GLN A 57 8.01 -15.62 29.43
N GLU A 58 8.99 -16.47 29.75
CA GLU A 58 9.87 -17.07 28.73
C GLU A 58 9.12 -17.86 27.65
N ASP A 59 8.02 -18.53 28.03
CA ASP A 59 7.20 -19.31 27.11
C ASP A 59 6.60 -18.46 25.98
N ASP A 60 6.35 -17.16 26.24
CA ASP A 60 5.80 -16.23 25.26
C ASP A 60 6.81 -15.90 24.13
N PHE A 61 8.11 -16.16 24.34
CA PHE A 61 9.17 -15.86 23.37
C PHE A 61 9.46 -17.02 22.40
N GLN A 62 9.04 -18.25 22.74
CA GLN A 62 9.48 -19.50 22.07
C GLN A 62 9.16 -19.56 20.57
N ALA A 63 7.99 -19.04 20.16
CA ALA A 63 7.54 -19.09 18.77
C ALA A 63 8.05 -17.90 17.92
N HIS A 64 8.72 -16.93 18.54
CA HIS A 64 9.05 -15.67 17.87
C HIS A 64 10.19 -15.82 16.86
N GLN A 65 9.90 -15.55 15.59
CA GLN A 65 10.85 -15.68 14.47
C GLN A 65 11.45 -14.35 14.03
N ARG A 66 11.00 -13.22 14.58
CA ARG A 66 11.43 -11.88 14.16
C ARG A 66 12.48 -11.30 15.12
N ALA A 67 12.87 -10.06 14.84
CA ALA A 67 13.71 -9.29 15.75
C ALA A 67 12.95 -8.95 17.04
N ASP A 68 13.68 -8.61 18.09
CA ASP A 68 13.23 -8.48 19.48
C ASP A 68 12.73 -9.82 20.05
N LEU A 69 12.26 -9.83 21.30
CA LEU A 69 11.80 -11.07 21.94
C LEU A 69 10.36 -11.44 21.57
N ILE A 70 9.55 -10.43 21.24
CA ILE A 70 8.11 -10.59 21.10
C ILE A 70 7.53 -9.49 20.21
N ASP A 71 6.46 -9.83 19.50
CA ASP A 71 5.58 -8.87 18.85
C ASP A 71 4.29 -8.77 19.67
N PHE A 72 4.08 -7.62 20.31
CA PHE A 72 2.95 -7.40 21.22
C PHE A 72 1.59 -7.40 20.53
N ASP A 73 1.55 -7.30 19.20
CA ASP A 73 0.31 -7.43 18.43
C ASP A 73 -0.03 -8.89 18.14
N ASP A 74 0.98 -9.76 18.02
CA ASP A 74 0.83 -11.19 17.72
C ASP A 74 0.63 -12.04 18.99
N VAL A 75 1.23 -11.64 20.12
CA VAL A 75 1.20 -12.40 21.38
C VAL A 75 0.46 -11.63 22.47
N LYS A 76 -0.56 -12.25 23.05
CA LYS A 76 -1.30 -11.69 24.18
C LYS A 76 -0.78 -12.27 25.49
N GLY A 77 0.00 -11.46 26.22
CA GLY A 77 0.46 -11.82 27.56
C GLY A 77 -0.68 -11.90 28.58
N GLY A 78 -0.37 -12.45 29.75
CA GLY A 78 -1.23 -12.33 30.93
C GLY A 78 -1.37 -10.85 31.33
N TYR A 79 -2.40 -10.49 32.11
CA TYR A 79 -2.52 -9.12 32.57
C TYR A 79 -3.11 -9.01 33.97
N ILE A 80 -2.68 -7.97 34.69
CA ILE A 80 -3.24 -7.55 35.98
C ILE A 80 -3.75 -6.12 35.84
N LYS A 81 -4.97 -5.86 36.33
CA LYS A 81 -5.46 -4.50 36.52
C LYS A 81 -5.18 -4.06 37.96
N CYS A 82 -4.53 -2.93 38.12
CA CYS A 82 -4.21 -2.35 39.43
C CYS A 82 -4.49 -0.84 39.45
N LEU A 83 -4.56 -0.26 40.64
CA LEU A 83 -4.70 1.18 40.79
C LEU A 83 -3.39 1.86 40.36
N LYS A 84 -3.48 3.03 39.72
CA LYS A 84 -2.31 3.83 39.31
C LYS A 84 -1.45 4.28 40.50
N ILE A 85 -2.04 4.32 41.68
CA ILE A 85 -1.38 4.69 42.93
C ILE A 85 -0.67 3.52 43.61
N THR A 86 -0.90 2.28 43.17
CA THR A 86 -0.25 1.09 43.75
C THR A 86 1.27 1.23 43.64
N THR A 87 1.97 0.86 44.72
CA THR A 87 3.44 0.85 44.74
C THR A 87 3.98 -0.47 44.19
N PHE A 88 5.24 -0.48 43.74
CA PHE A 88 5.82 -1.70 43.21
C PHE A 88 5.88 -2.85 44.24
N PRO A 89 6.26 -2.67 45.51
CA PRO A 89 6.28 -3.77 46.48
C PRO A 89 4.90 -4.45 46.66
N GLU A 90 3.83 -3.65 46.72
CA GLU A 90 2.45 -4.17 46.80
C GLU A 90 2.06 -4.96 45.55
N PHE A 91 2.42 -4.44 44.37
CA PHE A 91 2.20 -5.12 43.10
C PHE A 91 3.00 -6.39 42.98
N HIS A 92 4.27 -6.37 43.35
CA HIS A 92 5.19 -7.51 43.28
C HIS A 92 4.70 -8.68 44.14
N GLN A 93 4.23 -8.40 45.36
CA GLN A 93 3.62 -9.42 46.22
C GLN A 93 2.33 -10.00 45.61
N SER A 94 1.51 -9.15 45.00
CA SER A 94 0.27 -9.56 44.32
C SER A 94 0.57 -10.41 43.08
N LEU A 95 1.59 -10.04 42.31
CA LEU A 95 2.10 -10.76 41.14
C LEU A 95 2.62 -12.14 41.54
N ALA A 96 3.49 -12.21 42.54
CA ALA A 96 4.04 -13.46 43.07
C ALA A 96 2.92 -14.43 43.51
N THR A 97 1.95 -13.91 44.26
CA THR A 97 0.77 -14.68 44.70
C THR A 97 -0.07 -15.18 43.52
N MET A 98 -0.31 -14.34 42.51
CA MET A 98 -1.07 -14.71 41.32
C MET A 98 -0.37 -15.80 40.50
N MET A 99 0.95 -15.72 40.38
CA MET A 99 1.75 -16.70 39.65
C MET A 99 2.05 -17.97 40.44
N GLY A 100 1.77 -17.98 41.75
CA GLY A 100 2.05 -19.13 42.63
C GLY A 100 3.51 -19.26 43.03
N TYR A 101 4.28 -18.17 43.04
CA TYR A 101 5.69 -18.14 43.42
C TYR A 101 5.90 -17.37 44.72
N PRO A 102 6.93 -17.71 45.52
CA PRO A 102 7.48 -16.79 46.51
C PRO A 102 7.99 -15.51 45.83
N SER A 103 7.87 -14.37 46.51
CA SER A 103 8.31 -13.08 45.96
C SER A 103 9.80 -13.09 45.58
N GLU A 104 10.63 -13.81 46.31
CA GLU A 104 12.08 -13.92 46.08
C GLU A 104 12.44 -14.84 44.90
N CYS A 105 11.46 -15.55 44.34
CA CYS A 105 11.63 -16.46 43.20
C CYS A 105 11.25 -15.82 41.87
N ILE A 106 10.81 -14.55 41.87
CA ILE A 106 10.50 -13.81 40.66
C ILE A 106 11.27 -12.49 40.61
N ARG A 107 11.53 -12.01 39.40
CA ARG A 107 12.09 -10.68 39.16
C ARG A 107 11.39 -10.03 37.98
N VAL A 108 11.09 -8.74 38.12
CA VAL A 108 10.39 -7.95 37.10
C VAL A 108 11.40 -7.15 36.28
N TRP A 109 11.31 -7.29 34.96
CA TRP A 109 12.10 -6.57 33.97
C TRP A 109 11.16 -5.80 33.03
N PRO A 110 10.99 -4.48 33.22
CA PRO A 110 10.11 -3.69 32.36
C PRO A 110 10.59 -3.67 30.90
N PHE A 111 9.66 -3.75 29.96
CA PHE A 111 9.99 -3.55 28.54
C PHE A 111 10.17 -2.06 28.26
N GLU A 112 11.36 -1.69 27.78
CA GLU A 112 11.74 -0.33 27.44
C GLU A 112 11.88 -0.17 25.93
N LYS A 113 11.34 0.94 25.42
CA LYS A 113 11.52 1.33 24.02
C LYS A 113 12.84 2.08 23.87
N ARG A 114 13.79 1.51 23.12
CA ARG A 114 15.11 2.09 22.88
C ARG A 114 15.10 3.09 21.72
N SER A 115 16.13 3.92 21.61
CA SER A 115 16.30 4.95 20.56
C SER A 115 16.35 4.35 19.14
N ASN A 116 16.78 3.10 19.02
CA ASN A 116 16.87 2.37 17.76
C ASN A 116 15.55 1.67 17.33
N ASN A 117 14.44 1.98 18.01
CA ASN A 117 13.09 1.41 17.83
C ASN A 117 12.93 -0.07 18.21
N THR A 118 13.89 -0.67 18.92
CA THR A 118 13.67 -1.97 19.58
C THR A 118 12.92 -1.80 20.90
N THR A 119 12.23 -2.85 21.35
CA THR A 119 11.64 -2.92 22.69
C THR A 119 12.17 -4.13 23.44
N ARG A 120 12.90 -3.91 24.53
CA ARG A 120 13.63 -4.96 25.26
C ARG A 120 13.43 -4.86 26.77
N PRO A 121 13.48 -5.98 27.51
CA PRO A 121 13.50 -5.94 28.97
C PRO A 121 14.72 -5.15 29.46
N GLY A 122 14.52 -4.23 30.39
CA GLY A 122 15.57 -3.38 30.95
C GLY A 122 15.55 -3.41 32.47
N TYR A 123 16.67 -2.97 33.07
CA TYR A 123 16.74 -2.73 34.50
C TYR A 123 16.16 -1.35 34.83
N LEU A 124 15.25 -1.31 35.81
CA LEU A 124 14.66 -0.07 36.28
C LEU A 124 15.12 0.22 37.72
N GLU A 125 15.95 1.26 37.87
CA GLU A 125 16.44 1.70 39.17
C GLU A 125 15.31 2.09 40.13
N LYS A 126 15.52 1.84 41.43
CA LYS A 126 14.61 2.24 42.51
C LYS A 126 13.19 1.68 42.38
N LEU A 127 13.06 0.51 41.76
CA LEU A 127 11.79 -0.20 41.67
C LEU A 127 11.14 -0.39 43.05
N ASP A 128 11.93 -0.66 44.09
CA ASP A 128 11.44 -0.86 45.46
C ASP A 128 11.14 0.44 46.24
N ASP A 129 11.33 1.63 45.65
CA ASP A 129 11.02 2.89 46.34
C ASP A 129 9.50 3.08 46.45
N SER A 130 8.96 2.78 47.63
CA SER A 130 7.54 2.97 47.98
C SER A 130 6.98 4.39 47.77
N LYS A 131 7.83 5.40 47.52
CA LYS A 131 7.38 6.75 47.16
C LYS A 131 6.98 6.89 45.70
N ILE A 132 7.36 5.92 44.85
CA ILE A 132 7.09 5.92 43.41
C ILE A 132 5.96 4.93 43.13
N THR A 133 4.94 5.39 42.42
CA THR A 133 3.82 4.52 42.03
C THR A 133 4.13 3.76 40.74
N LEU A 134 3.45 2.64 40.49
CA LEU A 134 3.56 1.90 39.23
C LEU A 134 3.27 2.78 38.01
N PHE A 135 2.31 3.70 38.11
CA PHE A 135 1.99 4.60 37.01
C PHE A 135 3.15 5.57 36.70
N GLN A 136 3.95 5.93 37.70
CA GLN A 136 5.16 6.73 37.49
C GLN A 136 6.29 5.89 36.86
N HIS A 137 6.50 4.65 37.32
CA HIS A 137 7.44 3.72 36.69
C HIS A 137 7.06 3.40 35.23
N ALA A 138 5.77 3.35 34.93
CA ALA A 138 5.25 3.16 33.58
C ALA A 138 5.26 4.44 32.72
N GLU A 139 5.94 5.51 33.15
CA GLU A 139 5.99 6.80 32.46
C GLU A 139 4.59 7.36 32.15
N GLN A 140 3.66 7.20 33.08
CA GLN A 140 2.26 7.63 32.96
C GLN A 140 1.47 6.94 31.83
N ARG A 141 1.91 5.76 31.39
CA ARG A 141 1.18 4.92 30.43
C ARG A 141 0.12 4.10 31.16
N ASN A 142 -1.06 3.95 30.54
CA ASN A 142 -2.14 3.10 31.09
C ASN A 142 -1.85 1.60 30.93
N VAL A 143 -0.88 1.24 30.08
CA VAL A 143 -0.42 -0.13 29.89
C VAL A 143 1.08 -0.16 30.17
N TRP A 144 1.49 -0.98 31.13
CA TRP A 144 2.89 -1.24 31.44
C TRP A 144 3.21 -2.68 31.08
N ARG A 145 4.27 -2.89 30.30
CA ARG A 145 4.65 -4.23 29.82
C ARG A 145 5.88 -4.68 30.56
N ILE A 146 5.82 -5.88 31.13
CA ILE A 146 6.92 -6.44 31.91
C ILE A 146 7.22 -7.88 31.47
N PHE A 147 8.50 -8.22 31.48
CA PHE A 147 8.96 -9.60 31.51
C PHE A 147 9.13 -10.02 32.98
N VAL A 148 8.67 -11.21 33.33
CA VAL A 148 8.86 -11.78 34.66
C VAL A 148 9.81 -12.97 34.56
N GLU A 149 11.03 -12.77 35.03
CA GLU A 149 11.99 -13.85 35.27
C GLU A 149 11.50 -14.66 36.47
N THR A 150 11.43 -15.97 36.30
CA THR A 150 11.03 -16.92 37.35
C THR A 150 12.12 -17.93 37.58
N LEU A 151 12.34 -18.33 38.83
CA LEU A 151 13.25 -19.43 39.13
C LEU A 151 12.77 -20.73 38.43
N PRO A 152 13.62 -21.39 37.62
CA PRO A 152 13.26 -22.64 36.95
C PRO A 152 12.85 -23.72 37.95
N ALA A 153 11.84 -24.52 37.60
CA ALA A 153 11.31 -25.57 38.48
C ALA A 153 12.33 -26.68 38.81
N ASP A 154 13.34 -26.87 37.96
CA ASP A 154 14.44 -27.83 38.15
C ASP A 154 15.67 -27.21 38.84
N SER A 155 15.58 -25.93 39.23
CA SER A 155 16.65 -25.24 39.94
C SER A 155 16.86 -25.84 41.33
N LYS A 156 18.13 -25.86 41.77
CA LYS A 156 18.51 -26.26 43.15
C LYS A 156 18.49 -25.09 44.13
N LEU A 157 18.20 -23.89 43.66
CA LEU A 157 18.15 -22.68 44.49
C LEU A 157 16.77 -22.54 45.14
N GLU A 158 16.72 -21.86 46.28
CA GLU A 158 15.46 -21.51 46.95
C GLU A 158 14.90 -20.16 46.49
N CYS A 159 15.73 -19.30 45.90
CA CYS A 159 15.37 -17.97 45.40
C CYS A 159 16.30 -17.54 44.25
N LEU A 160 15.91 -16.48 43.52
CA LEU A 160 16.78 -15.85 42.52
C LEU A 160 17.97 -15.17 43.21
N LYS A 161 19.16 -15.29 42.62
CA LYS A 161 20.35 -14.58 43.12
C LYS A 161 20.16 -13.08 43.00
N PRO A 162 20.59 -12.24 43.96
CA PRO A 162 20.51 -10.78 43.83
C PRO A 162 21.19 -10.30 42.55
N TYR A 163 20.56 -9.36 41.84
CA TYR A 163 21.10 -8.75 40.62
C TYR A 163 21.95 -7.53 40.95
N ASN A 164 23.17 -7.48 40.42
CA ASN A 164 24.06 -6.32 40.54
C ASN A 164 24.21 -5.59 39.21
N PHE A 165 23.39 -4.57 38.99
CA PHE A 165 23.37 -3.74 37.77
C PHE A 165 24.70 -3.05 37.41
N GLN A 166 25.70 -3.03 38.31
CA GLN A 166 27.02 -2.43 38.05
C GLN A 166 28.03 -3.44 37.52
N GLN A 167 27.78 -4.74 37.69
CA GLN A 167 28.73 -5.82 37.38
C GLN A 167 28.10 -6.95 36.56
N GLU A 168 26.78 -6.97 36.45
CA GLU A 168 26.02 -8.01 35.79
C GLU A 168 25.14 -7.40 34.70
N VAL A 169 24.70 -8.25 33.77
CA VAL A 169 23.80 -7.89 32.69
C VAL A 169 22.91 -9.08 32.33
N LEU A 170 21.63 -8.82 32.07
CA LEU A 170 20.67 -9.79 31.54
C LEU A 170 20.82 -9.90 30.02
N LEU A 171 21.23 -11.09 29.56
CA LEU A 171 21.34 -11.43 28.14
C LEU A 171 20.29 -12.46 27.73
N PHE A 172 19.76 -12.30 26.53
CA PHE A 172 18.84 -13.26 25.90
C PHE A 172 19.54 -13.99 24.76
N PHE A 173 19.19 -15.26 24.55
CA PHE A 173 19.88 -16.08 23.55
C PHE A 173 18.91 -16.62 22.51
N LYS A 174 19.34 -16.54 21.25
CA LYS A 174 18.62 -17.10 20.10
C LYS A 174 19.54 -18.01 19.30
N TYR A 175 19.10 -19.25 19.06
CA TYR A 175 19.79 -20.17 18.17
C TYR A 175 19.22 -20.08 16.75
N TYR A 176 20.08 -19.80 15.78
CA TYR A 176 19.74 -19.84 14.36
C TYR A 176 20.19 -21.15 13.73
N ASN A 177 19.28 -21.81 13.01
CA ASN A 177 19.58 -22.98 12.20
C ASN A 177 19.53 -22.64 10.70
N PRO A 178 20.70 -22.50 10.04
CA PRO A 178 20.79 -22.19 8.62
C PRO A 178 20.12 -23.22 7.69
N THR A 179 19.99 -24.48 8.13
CA THR A 179 19.41 -25.56 7.31
C THR A 179 17.89 -25.43 7.23
N THR A 180 17.24 -25.14 8.36
CA THR A 180 15.78 -24.96 8.44
C THR A 180 15.35 -23.51 8.18
N ARG A 181 16.31 -22.56 8.19
CA ARG A 181 16.06 -21.11 8.09
C ARG A 181 15.10 -20.63 9.18
N SER A 182 15.32 -21.10 10.40
CA SER A 182 14.54 -20.76 11.59
C SER A 182 15.43 -20.26 12.71
N ILE A 183 14.91 -19.34 13.51
CA ILE A 183 15.56 -18.86 14.73
C ILE A 183 14.71 -19.26 15.93
N SER A 184 15.32 -19.66 17.03
CA SER A 184 14.61 -20.13 18.21
C SER A 184 15.15 -19.44 19.44
N TYR A 185 14.26 -18.92 20.29
CA TYR A 185 14.63 -18.51 21.63
C TYR A 185 15.13 -19.72 22.43
N VAL A 186 16.23 -19.57 23.17
CA VAL A 186 16.83 -20.67 23.95
C VAL A 186 17.12 -20.26 25.40
N GLY A 187 16.43 -19.24 25.90
CA GLY A 187 16.54 -18.79 27.29
C GLY A 187 17.31 -17.49 27.47
N HIS A 188 17.47 -17.10 28.73
CA HIS A 188 18.25 -15.94 29.16
C HIS A 188 19.23 -16.33 30.27
N SER A 189 20.21 -15.48 30.53
CA SER A 189 21.05 -15.58 31.73
C SER A 189 21.52 -14.21 32.20
N VAL A 190 21.79 -14.11 33.50
CA VAL A 190 22.46 -12.96 34.12
C VAL A 190 23.95 -13.28 34.19
N GLU A 191 24.75 -12.49 33.49
CA GLU A 191 26.20 -12.73 33.35
C GLU A 191 27.01 -11.59 33.93
N ASN A 192 28.19 -11.89 34.46
CA ASN A 192 29.15 -10.85 34.87
C ASN A 192 29.74 -10.17 33.63
N ILE A 193 29.82 -8.84 33.64
CA ILE A 193 30.34 -8.05 32.50
C ILE A 193 31.81 -8.37 32.16
N GLU A 194 32.58 -8.91 33.11
CA GLU A 194 33.96 -9.31 32.93
C GLU A 194 34.13 -10.71 32.29
N THR A 195 33.04 -11.47 32.16
CA THR A 195 33.00 -12.78 31.50
C THR A 195 33.24 -12.63 30.01
N LYS A 196 33.97 -13.56 29.39
CA LYS A 196 34.12 -13.59 27.93
C LYS A 196 32.95 -14.31 27.28
N PHE A 197 32.55 -13.90 26.08
CA PHE A 197 31.49 -14.59 25.35
C PHE A 197 31.79 -16.07 25.10
N ARG A 198 33.07 -16.43 24.87
CA ARG A 198 33.51 -17.82 24.72
C ARG A 198 33.15 -18.69 25.93
N ASP A 199 33.17 -18.12 27.14
CA ASP A 199 32.88 -18.86 28.36
C ASP A 199 31.38 -19.21 28.49
N LEU A 200 30.51 -18.54 27.71
CA LEU A 200 29.08 -18.83 27.63
C LEU A 200 28.74 -20.01 26.71
N PHE A 201 29.67 -20.41 25.83
CA PHE A 201 29.42 -21.41 24.79
C PHE A 201 28.90 -22.76 25.32
N PRO A 202 29.40 -23.31 26.44
CA PRO A 202 28.86 -24.55 27.00
C PRO A 202 27.37 -24.43 27.36
N GLY A 203 26.95 -23.29 27.92
CA GLY A 203 25.56 -23.00 28.25
C GLY A 203 24.70 -22.88 27.00
N MET A 204 25.18 -22.11 26.02
CA MET A 204 24.50 -21.91 24.72
C MET A 204 24.32 -23.22 23.96
N SER A 205 25.37 -24.05 23.88
CA SER A 205 25.32 -25.37 23.25
C SER A 205 24.32 -26.29 23.95
N LYS A 206 24.32 -26.32 25.29
CA LYS A 206 23.35 -27.11 26.06
C LYS A 206 21.91 -26.64 25.78
N ALA A 207 21.66 -25.34 25.80
CA ALA A 207 20.34 -24.75 25.58
C ALA A 207 19.81 -25.04 24.16
N ALA A 208 20.67 -24.99 23.15
CA ALA A 208 20.34 -25.34 21.77
C ALA A 208 20.39 -26.86 21.48
N SER A 209 20.59 -27.72 22.49
CA SER A 209 20.72 -29.17 22.34
C SER A 209 21.83 -29.59 21.34
N LEU A 210 22.94 -28.86 21.35
CA LEU A 210 24.13 -29.11 20.52
C LEU A 210 25.17 -29.93 21.29
N HIS A 211 26.01 -30.65 20.53
CA HIS A 211 27.17 -31.33 21.11
C HIS A 211 28.21 -30.29 21.59
N PRO A 212 28.86 -30.46 22.76
CA PRO A 212 29.78 -29.47 23.33
C PRO A 212 30.94 -29.06 22.41
N ASP A 213 31.43 -29.99 21.58
CA ASP A 213 32.55 -29.75 20.66
C ASP A 213 32.16 -28.99 19.38
N VAL A 214 30.87 -28.68 19.19
CA VAL A 214 30.42 -27.95 18.01
C VAL A 214 30.89 -26.50 18.11
N PRO A 215 31.70 -26.02 17.14
CA PRO A 215 32.14 -24.64 17.15
C PRO A 215 30.96 -23.71 16.83
N LEU A 216 30.91 -22.56 17.50
CA LEU A 216 29.83 -21.58 17.36
C LEU A 216 30.32 -20.27 16.74
N LEU A 217 29.43 -19.63 15.99
CA LEU A 217 29.50 -18.21 15.63
C LEU A 217 28.45 -17.46 16.45
N ILE A 218 28.80 -16.27 16.92
CA ILE A 218 27.94 -15.42 17.73
C ILE A 218 27.76 -14.04 17.10
N PHE A 219 26.59 -13.47 17.31
CA PHE A 219 26.16 -12.21 16.72
C PHE A 219 25.31 -11.44 17.72
N GLU A 220 25.42 -10.11 17.69
CA GLU A 220 24.55 -9.21 18.41
C GLU A 220 23.35 -8.84 17.54
N GLU A 221 22.14 -9.03 18.05
CA GLU A 221 20.92 -8.54 17.41
C GLU A 221 20.58 -7.11 17.88
N ILE A 222 21.24 -6.12 17.27
CA ILE A 222 21.09 -4.69 17.60
C ILE A 222 19.68 -4.20 17.25
N LYS A 223 19.20 -4.50 16.03
CA LYS A 223 17.83 -4.22 15.54
C LYS A 223 17.52 -5.04 14.28
N ALA A 224 16.27 -4.98 13.81
CA ALA A 224 15.73 -5.84 12.73
C ALA A 224 16.56 -5.99 11.43
N ASN A 225 17.41 -5.03 11.07
CA ASN A 225 18.29 -5.11 9.89
C ASN A 225 19.76 -4.79 10.21
N MET A 226 20.15 -4.86 11.48
CA MET A 226 21.51 -4.61 11.93
C MET A 226 21.87 -5.68 12.95
N VAL A 227 22.68 -6.62 12.48
CA VAL A 227 23.15 -7.77 13.24
C VAL A 227 24.65 -7.87 13.00
N GLU A 228 25.42 -7.81 14.07
CA GLU A 228 26.88 -7.71 13.99
C GLU A 228 27.54 -8.94 14.57
N LYS A 229 28.63 -9.40 13.94
CA LYS A 229 29.37 -10.56 14.41
C LYS A 229 30.23 -10.17 15.61
N ILE A 230 30.17 -10.95 16.67
CA ILE A 230 30.96 -10.71 17.89
C ILE A 230 32.24 -11.56 17.84
N ASP A 231 33.36 -10.98 18.28
CA ASP A 231 34.58 -11.73 18.59
C ASP A 231 34.38 -12.44 19.95
N PRO A 232 34.37 -13.78 20.02
CA PRO A 232 34.10 -14.49 21.26
C PRO A 232 35.15 -14.29 22.37
N ASP A 233 36.33 -13.75 22.06
CA ASP A 233 37.40 -13.55 23.04
C ASP A 233 37.31 -12.24 23.83
N ILE A 234 36.42 -11.33 23.43
CA ILE A 234 36.13 -10.11 24.19
C ILE A 234 35.26 -10.40 25.40
N LYS A 235 35.31 -9.50 26.38
CA LYS A 235 34.41 -9.52 27.54
C LYS A 235 33.07 -8.88 27.19
N ILE A 236 32.01 -9.30 27.87
CA ILE A 236 30.64 -8.79 27.63
C ILE A 236 30.59 -7.26 27.76
N GLY A 237 31.19 -6.70 28.81
CA GLY A 237 31.22 -5.25 29.04
C GLY A 237 32.08 -4.44 28.06
N GLN A 238 32.76 -5.09 27.12
CA GLN A 238 33.50 -4.43 26.04
C GLN A 238 32.68 -4.30 24.74
N LEU A 239 31.48 -4.89 24.70
CA LEU A 239 30.55 -4.72 23.59
C LEU A 239 30.02 -3.27 23.59
N ASP A 240 29.87 -2.68 22.41
CA ASP A 240 29.43 -1.29 22.29
C ASP A 240 27.97 -1.14 22.73
N GLU A 241 27.65 -0.06 23.44
CA GLU A 241 26.33 0.23 24.00
C GLU A 241 25.62 -0.94 24.74
N PHE A 242 26.36 -1.91 25.28
CA PHE A 242 25.78 -3.10 25.93
C PHE A 242 24.85 -2.75 27.09
N ARG A 243 23.70 -3.43 27.19
CA ARG A 243 22.67 -3.21 28.22
C ARG A 243 21.86 -4.46 28.52
N ASP A 244 21.12 -4.43 29.62
CA ASP A 244 20.07 -5.40 29.92
C ASP A 244 19.08 -5.53 28.75
N GLY A 245 18.78 -6.77 28.36
CA GLY A 245 17.87 -7.07 27.26
C GLY A 245 18.53 -7.24 25.90
N ASP A 246 19.86 -7.18 25.83
CA ASP A 246 20.58 -7.48 24.60
C ASP A 246 20.41 -8.96 24.21
N ILE A 247 20.32 -9.19 22.90
CA ILE A 247 20.06 -10.52 22.33
C ILE A 247 21.32 -10.98 21.61
N ILE A 248 21.85 -12.10 22.06
CA ILE A 248 22.95 -12.81 21.42
C ILE A 248 22.35 -13.93 20.56
N CYS A 249 22.46 -13.76 19.24
CA CYS A 249 22.15 -14.80 18.29
C CYS A 249 23.38 -15.66 18.04
N PHE A 250 23.21 -16.96 17.89
CA PHE A 250 24.32 -17.85 17.58
C PHE A 250 23.91 -18.98 16.64
N GLN A 251 24.91 -19.55 15.97
CA GLN A 251 24.72 -20.65 15.04
C GLN A 251 25.96 -21.54 15.01
N ARG A 252 25.81 -22.71 14.42
CA ARG A 252 26.91 -23.63 14.14
C ARG A 252 27.91 -23.04 13.14
N ALA A 253 29.20 -23.19 13.42
CA ALA A 253 30.31 -22.78 12.57
C ALA A 253 30.85 -23.91 11.68
N ASP A 254 30.48 -25.16 11.95
CA ASP A 254 30.98 -26.36 11.26
C ASP A 254 30.17 -26.73 10.00
N LEU A 255 29.14 -25.96 9.67
CA LEU A 255 28.31 -26.19 8.49
C LEU A 255 29.00 -25.70 7.21
N HIS A 256 28.69 -26.35 6.08
CA HIS A 256 29.08 -25.86 4.75
C HIS A 256 28.18 -24.69 4.31
N LEU A 257 28.37 -23.54 4.96
CA LEU A 257 27.51 -22.35 4.82
C LEU A 257 27.35 -21.87 3.37
N GLU A 258 28.39 -21.99 2.54
CA GLU A 258 28.39 -21.56 1.13
C GLU A 258 27.29 -22.21 0.26
N ARG A 259 26.71 -23.33 0.70
CA ARG A 259 25.65 -24.05 -0.03
C ARG A 259 24.24 -23.67 0.44
N LEU A 260 24.12 -22.81 1.46
CA LEU A 260 22.85 -22.46 2.08
C LEU A 260 22.36 -21.10 1.58
N GLN A 261 21.04 -20.97 1.46
CA GLN A 261 20.41 -19.74 0.95
C GLN A 261 20.58 -18.56 1.91
N LEU A 262 20.45 -18.82 3.22
CA LEU A 262 20.62 -17.83 4.29
C LEU A 262 21.70 -18.40 5.22
N PRO A 263 22.99 -18.20 4.89
CA PRO A 263 24.07 -18.87 5.59
C PRO A 263 24.28 -18.35 7.00
N MET A 264 24.03 -17.06 7.25
CA MET A 264 24.30 -16.43 8.54
C MET A 264 23.08 -15.74 9.14
N VAL A 265 23.12 -15.52 10.46
CA VAL A 265 22.10 -14.74 11.20
C VAL A 265 21.79 -13.38 10.53
N PRO A 266 22.79 -12.56 10.10
CA PRO A 266 22.50 -11.30 9.42
C PRO A 266 21.74 -11.48 8.11
N ASP A 267 21.95 -12.59 7.38
CA ASP A 267 21.23 -12.85 6.12
C ASP A 267 19.77 -13.20 6.39
N TYR A 268 19.50 -13.97 7.45
CA TYR A 268 18.15 -14.29 7.89
C TYR A 268 17.33 -13.03 8.22
N PHE A 269 17.87 -12.16 9.07
CA PHE A 269 17.17 -10.93 9.44
C PHE A 269 17.07 -9.94 8.28
N ARG A 270 18.09 -9.86 7.41
CA ARG A 270 18.02 -9.04 6.19
C ARG A 270 16.91 -9.52 5.25
N GLU A 271 16.75 -10.82 5.08
CA GLU A 271 15.66 -11.39 4.25
C GLU A 271 14.29 -11.09 4.86
N LEU A 272 14.12 -11.28 6.17
CA LEU A 272 12.87 -10.94 6.88
C LEU A 272 12.56 -9.44 6.79
N TYR A 273 13.55 -8.58 7.02
CA TYR A 273 13.37 -7.13 6.98
C TYR A 273 12.97 -6.63 5.59
N ASN A 274 13.51 -7.26 4.55
CA ASN A 274 13.17 -6.89 3.18
C ASN A 274 11.91 -7.60 2.65
N ARG A 275 11.32 -8.52 3.40
CA ARG A 275 10.08 -9.16 3.01
C ARG A 275 8.93 -8.15 2.99
N ILE A 276 8.20 -8.11 1.89
CA ILE A 276 7.02 -7.27 1.72
C ILE A 276 5.90 -8.09 1.07
N VAL A 277 4.70 -7.97 1.61
CA VAL A 277 3.51 -8.64 1.06
C VAL A 277 2.72 -7.61 0.25
N VAL A 278 2.56 -7.87 -1.05
CA VAL A 278 1.91 -6.96 -2.01
C VAL A 278 0.78 -7.70 -2.71
N THR A 279 -0.40 -7.07 -2.76
CA THR A 279 -1.55 -7.56 -3.53
C THR A 279 -1.61 -6.88 -4.89
N PHE A 280 -1.66 -7.67 -5.95
CA PHE A 280 -1.75 -7.22 -7.34
C PHE A 280 -3.18 -7.40 -7.85
N ILE A 281 -3.85 -6.32 -8.24
CA ILE A 281 -5.26 -6.32 -8.67
C ILE A 281 -5.36 -5.95 -10.15
N ASP A 282 -6.13 -6.70 -10.93
CA ASP A 282 -6.43 -6.36 -12.32
C ASP A 282 -7.37 -5.16 -12.37
N LYS A 283 -6.87 -4.05 -12.92
CA LYS A 283 -7.60 -2.79 -13.02
C LYS A 283 -8.84 -2.89 -13.93
N ASN A 284 -8.83 -3.79 -14.90
CA ASN A 284 -9.89 -3.91 -15.90
C ASN A 284 -10.99 -4.90 -15.50
N LEU A 285 -10.84 -5.59 -14.37
CA LEU A 285 -11.81 -6.54 -13.84
C LEU A 285 -12.46 -6.00 -12.56
N PRO A 286 -13.68 -5.42 -12.65
CA PRO A 286 -14.40 -4.96 -11.48
C PRO A 286 -14.63 -6.09 -10.48
N GLY A 287 -14.24 -5.88 -9.22
CA GLY A 287 -14.40 -6.88 -8.16
C GLY A 287 -13.29 -7.94 -8.09
N ASP A 288 -12.19 -7.78 -8.83
CA ASP A 288 -11.01 -8.61 -8.65
C ASP A 288 -10.45 -8.47 -7.22
N THR A 289 -10.28 -9.61 -6.54
CA THR A 289 -9.65 -9.68 -5.22
C THR A 289 -8.13 -9.60 -5.31
N GLY A 290 -7.58 -9.78 -6.51
CA GLY A 290 -6.15 -9.77 -6.78
C GLY A 290 -5.42 -11.02 -6.32
N VAL A 291 -4.12 -11.03 -6.58
CA VAL A 291 -3.19 -12.06 -6.18
C VAL A 291 -2.18 -11.48 -5.20
N THR A 292 -2.04 -12.10 -4.03
CA THR A 292 -1.08 -11.66 -3.00
C THR A 292 0.25 -12.39 -3.13
N LEU A 293 1.33 -11.62 -3.13
CA LEU A 293 2.69 -12.09 -3.29
C LEU A 293 3.58 -11.63 -2.15
N THR A 294 4.45 -12.53 -1.69
CA THR A 294 5.55 -12.20 -0.79
C THR A 294 6.79 -11.93 -1.64
N LEU A 295 7.22 -10.67 -1.68
CA LEU A 295 8.36 -10.19 -2.47
C LEU A 295 9.47 -9.67 -1.56
N ASN A 296 10.62 -9.37 -2.15
CA ASN A 296 11.67 -8.59 -1.49
C ASN A 296 11.51 -7.12 -1.92
N GLN A 297 11.41 -6.21 -0.97
CA GLN A 297 11.13 -4.79 -1.18
C GLN A 297 12.21 -4.07 -2.00
N ARG A 298 13.42 -4.65 -2.10
CA ARG A 298 14.54 -4.15 -2.91
C ARG A 298 14.53 -4.67 -4.35
N MET A 299 13.59 -5.55 -4.71
CA MET A 299 13.46 -6.03 -6.09
C MET A 299 13.24 -4.85 -7.04
N THR A 300 13.87 -4.92 -8.20
CA THR A 300 13.68 -3.97 -9.30
C THR A 300 12.43 -4.33 -10.10
N TYR A 301 12.00 -3.42 -10.98
CA TYR A 301 10.84 -3.64 -11.85
C TYR A 301 10.91 -4.97 -12.63
N PRO A 302 12.01 -5.33 -13.32
CA PRO A 302 12.04 -6.57 -14.10
C PRO A 302 11.91 -7.83 -13.25
N ILE A 303 12.48 -7.83 -12.03
CA ILE A 303 12.38 -8.98 -11.12
C ILE A 303 10.94 -9.10 -10.61
N MET A 304 10.33 -8.00 -10.15
CA MET A 304 8.93 -7.98 -9.73
C MET A 304 8.00 -8.44 -10.86
N ALA A 305 8.15 -7.87 -12.05
CA ALA A 305 7.31 -8.19 -13.21
C ALA A 305 7.38 -9.68 -13.57
N LYS A 306 8.58 -10.27 -13.50
CA LYS A 306 8.79 -11.71 -13.74
C LYS A 306 8.07 -12.60 -12.72
N GLU A 307 8.17 -12.27 -11.42
CA GLU A 307 7.49 -13.02 -10.36
C GLU A 307 5.97 -12.97 -10.51
N VAL A 308 5.42 -11.77 -10.79
CA VAL A 308 3.98 -11.60 -11.01
C VAL A 308 3.52 -12.34 -12.27
N ALA A 309 4.26 -12.21 -13.37
CA ALA A 309 3.94 -12.86 -14.64
C ALA A 309 3.89 -14.39 -14.55
N SER A 310 4.82 -14.98 -13.79
CA SER A 310 4.86 -16.41 -13.50
C SER A 310 3.55 -16.91 -12.88
N ILE A 311 3.00 -16.18 -11.92
CA ILE A 311 1.74 -16.57 -11.25
C ILE A 311 0.51 -16.29 -12.09
N LEU A 312 0.54 -15.21 -12.87
CA LEU A 312 -0.56 -14.87 -13.78
C LEU A 312 -0.57 -15.75 -15.04
N GLY A 313 0.46 -16.57 -15.27
CA GLY A 313 0.58 -17.43 -16.45
C GLY A 313 0.74 -16.63 -17.75
N THR A 314 1.46 -15.51 -17.70
CA THR A 314 1.64 -14.59 -18.84
C THR A 314 3.12 -14.22 -19.01
N ASP A 315 3.45 -13.57 -20.13
CA ASP A 315 4.76 -12.94 -20.33
C ASP A 315 4.83 -11.61 -19.56
N MET A 316 5.96 -11.34 -18.90
CA MET A 316 6.19 -10.11 -18.13
C MET A 316 6.13 -8.83 -18.99
N TYR A 317 6.46 -8.93 -20.28
CA TYR A 317 6.37 -7.80 -21.20
C TYR A 317 4.93 -7.47 -21.60
N HIS A 318 3.96 -8.32 -21.30
CA HIS A 318 2.53 -8.05 -21.57
C HIS A 318 1.79 -7.55 -20.33
N LEU A 319 2.52 -7.04 -19.32
CA LEU A 319 1.96 -6.45 -18.12
C LEU A 319 2.35 -4.98 -18.00
N GLN A 320 1.37 -4.15 -17.65
CA GLN A 320 1.60 -2.79 -17.17
C GLN A 320 1.15 -2.67 -15.72
N PHE A 321 1.95 -2.04 -14.87
CA PHE A 321 1.66 -1.85 -13.45
C PHE A 321 1.31 -0.40 -13.14
N PHE A 322 0.53 -0.17 -12.09
CA PHE A 322 0.11 1.16 -11.65
C PHE A 322 0.14 1.29 -10.13
N LYS A 323 0.40 2.51 -9.67
CA LYS A 323 0.15 2.93 -8.30
C LYS A 323 -1.31 3.33 -8.17
N PRO A 324 -2.08 2.74 -7.24
CA PRO A 324 -3.47 3.13 -7.03
C PRO A 324 -3.52 4.58 -6.54
N GLN A 325 -4.38 5.40 -7.14
CA GLN A 325 -4.51 6.81 -6.76
C GLN A 325 -5.94 7.23 -6.40
N GLY A 326 -6.66 6.41 -5.65
CA GLY A 326 -7.95 6.79 -5.04
C GLY A 326 -8.94 7.41 -6.02
N SER A 327 -9.30 8.67 -5.80
CA SER A 327 -10.23 9.44 -6.67
C SER A 327 -9.62 9.97 -7.98
N HIS A 328 -8.31 9.84 -8.17
CA HIS A 328 -7.58 10.28 -9.35
C HIS A 328 -7.21 9.10 -10.24
N GLN A 329 -6.80 9.39 -11.47
CA GLN A 329 -6.34 8.37 -12.41
C GLN A 329 -5.08 7.68 -11.87
N ASP A 330 -5.09 6.35 -11.83
CA ASP A 330 -3.93 5.58 -11.37
C ASP A 330 -2.67 5.90 -12.18
N ILE A 331 -1.53 5.92 -11.49
CA ILE A 331 -0.26 6.35 -12.07
C ILE A 331 0.47 5.14 -12.66
N PRO A 332 0.72 5.07 -13.98
CA PRO A 332 1.48 3.98 -14.57
C PRO A 332 2.93 3.97 -14.07
N ILE A 333 3.44 2.79 -13.75
CA ILE A 333 4.84 2.55 -13.41
C ILE A 333 5.54 2.16 -14.70
N ARG A 334 6.49 3.00 -15.13
CA ARG A 334 7.23 2.77 -16.38
C ARG A 334 8.06 1.49 -16.31
N CYS A 335 8.09 0.73 -17.40
CA CYS A 335 8.85 -0.52 -17.44
C CYS A 335 10.37 -0.36 -17.32
N ASN A 336 10.88 0.84 -17.57
CA ASN A 336 12.29 1.20 -17.42
C ASN A 336 12.60 1.93 -16.10
N SER A 337 11.67 1.92 -15.13
CA SER A 337 11.89 2.56 -13.84
C SER A 337 13.03 1.89 -13.07
N GLU A 338 13.98 2.70 -12.60
CA GLU A 338 15.11 2.25 -11.75
C GLU A 338 14.71 2.04 -10.28
N GLY A 339 13.44 2.28 -9.94
CA GLY A 339 12.93 2.16 -8.58
C GLY A 339 12.84 0.72 -8.07
N SER A 340 12.62 0.62 -6.76
CA SER A 340 12.39 -0.63 -6.05
C SER A 340 10.90 -0.91 -5.81
N VAL A 341 10.54 -2.16 -5.51
CA VAL A 341 9.18 -2.53 -5.07
C VAL A 341 8.70 -1.63 -3.93
N ARG A 342 9.57 -1.30 -2.97
CA ARG A 342 9.25 -0.37 -1.86
C ARG A 342 8.77 0.99 -2.36
N GLU A 343 9.44 1.55 -3.37
CA GLU A 343 9.08 2.84 -3.96
C GLU A 343 7.84 2.74 -4.85
N PHE A 344 7.61 1.59 -5.47
CA PHE A 344 6.41 1.34 -6.28
C PHE A 344 5.16 1.32 -5.42
N VAL A 345 5.15 0.55 -4.33
CA VAL A 345 3.98 0.45 -3.43
C VAL A 345 3.77 1.69 -2.57
N GLY A 346 4.82 2.50 -2.35
CA GLY A 346 4.76 3.72 -1.56
C GLY A 346 4.51 3.48 -0.05
N THR A 347 4.05 4.53 0.62
CA THR A 347 3.74 4.51 2.06
C THR A 347 2.27 4.19 2.30
N ARG A 348 1.99 3.35 3.29
CA ARG A 348 0.62 3.12 3.77
C ARG A 348 0.14 4.32 4.57
N HIS A 349 -1.17 4.58 4.55
CA HIS A 349 -1.78 5.61 5.40
C HIS A 349 -1.95 5.10 6.83
N ARG A 350 -2.39 3.84 6.98
CA ARG A 350 -2.46 3.11 8.26
C ARG A 350 -1.61 1.85 8.20
N TYR A 351 -1.10 1.43 9.34
CA TYR A 351 -0.26 0.22 9.45
C TYR A 351 -0.96 -1.03 8.88
N GLU A 352 -2.26 -1.17 9.15
CA GLU A 352 -3.11 -2.29 8.73
C GLU A 352 -3.46 -2.30 7.24
N ASP A 353 -3.32 -1.17 6.53
CA ASP A 353 -3.68 -1.10 5.11
C ASP A 353 -2.73 -2.01 4.30
N PRO A 354 -3.21 -2.82 3.35
CA PRO A 354 -2.33 -3.67 2.53
C PRO A 354 -1.48 -2.83 1.56
N TYR A 355 -0.32 -3.37 1.14
CA TYR A 355 0.37 -2.83 -0.04
C TYR A 355 -0.34 -3.32 -1.28
N ILE A 356 -0.75 -2.40 -2.17
CA ILE A 356 -1.49 -2.72 -3.38
C ILE A 356 -0.77 -2.11 -4.59
N LEU A 357 -0.63 -2.90 -5.65
CA LEU A 357 -0.37 -2.42 -7.00
C LEU A 357 -1.49 -2.89 -7.93
N LEU A 358 -1.86 -2.05 -8.88
CA LEU A 358 -2.77 -2.46 -9.93
C LEU A 358 -1.97 -2.94 -11.14
N TYR A 359 -2.56 -3.79 -11.96
CA TYR A 359 -1.99 -4.17 -13.24
C TYR A 359 -3.05 -4.24 -14.33
N GLN A 360 -2.60 -4.26 -15.58
CA GLN A 360 -3.42 -4.68 -16.71
C GLN A 360 -2.60 -5.55 -17.66
N ARG A 361 -3.31 -6.41 -18.41
CA ARG A 361 -2.72 -7.21 -19.49
C ARG A 361 -2.76 -6.43 -20.79
N LEU A 362 -1.67 -6.47 -21.54
CA LEU A 362 -1.52 -5.82 -22.83
C LEU A 362 -1.57 -6.86 -23.95
N SER A 363 -2.08 -6.45 -25.12
CA SER A 363 -2.02 -7.26 -26.36
C SER A 363 -0.69 -7.16 -27.09
N ILE A 364 0.12 -6.14 -26.76
CA ILE A 364 1.46 -5.89 -27.31
C ILE A 364 2.48 -5.71 -26.16
N PRO A 365 3.79 -5.85 -26.42
CA PRO A 365 4.82 -5.62 -25.40
C PRO A 365 4.78 -4.21 -24.81
N ILE A 366 5.06 -4.09 -23.50
CA ILE A 366 4.98 -2.85 -22.72
C ILE A 366 5.92 -1.78 -23.25
N GLN A 367 7.12 -2.14 -23.75
CA GLN A 367 8.03 -1.15 -24.34
C GLN A 367 7.43 -0.52 -25.60
N GLU A 368 6.75 -1.31 -26.42
CA GLU A 368 6.06 -0.81 -27.61
C GLU A 368 4.87 0.04 -27.20
N PHE A 369 4.04 -0.46 -26.29
CA PHE A 369 2.88 0.25 -25.77
C PHE A 369 3.24 1.63 -25.18
N GLU A 370 4.29 1.70 -24.36
CA GLU A 370 4.75 2.96 -23.77
C GLU A 370 5.32 3.94 -24.81
N ASN A 371 5.75 3.47 -25.99
CA ASN A 371 6.23 4.31 -27.08
C ASN A 371 5.11 4.78 -28.03
N LYS A 372 3.91 4.19 -27.94
CA LYS A 372 2.75 4.67 -28.69
C LYS A 372 2.06 5.85 -27.99
N LYS A 373 1.51 6.75 -28.80
CA LYS A 373 0.61 7.84 -28.42
C LYS A 373 -0.79 7.44 -28.87
N TYR A 374 -1.71 7.41 -27.91
CA TYR A 374 -3.13 7.28 -28.17
C TYR A 374 -3.66 8.60 -28.76
N PHE A 375 -4.41 8.49 -29.85
CA PHE A 375 -4.98 9.61 -30.57
C PHE A 375 -6.42 9.29 -31.00
N ARG A 376 -7.38 10.02 -30.41
CA ARG A 376 -8.80 9.89 -30.73
C ARG A 376 -9.20 10.95 -31.76
N CYS A 377 -9.89 10.53 -32.83
CA CYS A 377 -10.41 11.43 -33.85
C CYS A 377 -11.64 10.84 -34.55
N TYR A 378 -12.23 11.59 -35.47
CA TYR A 378 -13.44 11.19 -36.19
C TYR A 378 -13.20 11.15 -37.69
N PHE A 379 -13.67 10.12 -38.37
CA PHE A 379 -13.71 10.07 -39.83
C PHE A 379 -15.00 10.71 -40.35
N ILE A 380 -14.86 11.68 -41.25
CA ILE A 380 -15.98 12.34 -41.93
C ILE A 380 -16.00 11.94 -43.41
N ASN A 381 -17.18 11.59 -43.90
CA ASN A 381 -17.37 11.18 -45.29
C ASN A 381 -17.52 12.35 -46.27
N ASP A 382 -17.66 12.02 -47.55
CA ASP A 382 -17.81 12.99 -48.63
C ASP A 382 -19.06 13.87 -48.52
N ARG A 383 -20.05 13.51 -47.69
CA ARG A 383 -21.27 14.29 -47.38
C ARG A 383 -21.19 15.07 -46.07
N LEU A 384 -19.99 15.25 -45.53
CA LEU A 384 -19.73 16.00 -44.29
C LEU A 384 -20.43 15.41 -43.06
N ARG A 385 -20.68 14.10 -43.06
CA ARG A 385 -21.24 13.37 -41.92
C ARG A 385 -20.15 12.55 -41.23
N GLU A 386 -20.16 12.58 -39.91
CA GLU A 386 -19.36 11.67 -39.10
C GLU A 386 -19.81 10.24 -39.37
N GLU A 387 -18.87 9.39 -39.76
CA GLU A 387 -19.13 8.00 -40.15
C GLU A 387 -18.54 7.02 -39.14
N LYS A 388 -17.35 7.34 -38.59
CA LYS A 388 -16.66 6.45 -37.64
C LYS A 388 -15.82 7.25 -36.66
N GLU A 389 -15.86 6.84 -35.39
CA GLU A 389 -14.89 7.26 -34.38
C GLU A 389 -13.65 6.36 -34.43
N LEU A 390 -12.46 6.95 -34.36
CA LEU A 390 -11.17 6.26 -34.50
C LEU A 390 -10.32 6.40 -33.23
N ASP A 391 -9.91 5.26 -32.70
CA ASP A 391 -8.96 5.11 -31.58
C ASP A 391 -7.61 4.62 -32.10
N LEU A 392 -6.71 5.56 -32.41
CA LEU A 392 -5.46 5.27 -33.10
C LEU A 392 -4.27 5.24 -32.14
N TYR A 393 -3.29 4.37 -32.42
CA TYR A 393 -2.05 4.25 -31.66
C TYR A 393 -0.86 4.40 -32.61
N VAL A 394 -0.11 5.49 -32.46
CA VAL A 394 1.00 5.84 -33.35
C VAL A 394 2.27 6.04 -32.54
N GLU A 395 3.44 5.74 -33.10
CA GLU A 395 4.72 6.02 -32.43
C GLU A 395 4.84 7.50 -32.04
N LYS A 396 5.34 7.78 -30.83
CA LYS A 396 5.44 9.15 -30.29
C LYS A 396 6.32 10.09 -31.12
N ASN A 397 7.29 9.53 -31.83
CA ASN A 397 8.18 10.24 -32.75
C ASN A 397 7.70 10.20 -34.21
N GLY A 398 6.52 9.61 -34.48
CA GLY A 398 5.92 9.58 -35.80
C GLY A 398 5.32 10.92 -36.22
N THR A 399 4.79 10.95 -37.43
CA THR A 399 4.18 12.13 -38.05
C THR A 399 2.68 11.96 -38.29
N VAL A 400 2.01 13.04 -38.70
CA VAL A 400 0.62 13.00 -39.16
C VAL A 400 0.43 11.96 -40.28
N LEU A 401 1.43 11.74 -41.14
CA LEU A 401 1.37 10.69 -42.16
C LEU A 401 1.21 9.30 -41.54
N ASP A 402 1.98 8.98 -40.51
CA ASP A 402 1.88 7.69 -39.81
C ASP A 402 0.51 7.51 -39.15
N LEU A 403 -0.03 8.60 -38.57
CA LEU A 403 -1.39 8.61 -38.01
C LEU A 403 -2.46 8.35 -39.07
N LEU A 404 -2.33 8.96 -40.24
CA LEU A 404 -3.27 8.76 -41.35
C LEU A 404 -3.15 7.37 -41.97
N ALA A 405 -1.94 6.80 -42.03
CA ALA A 405 -1.74 5.42 -42.46
C ALA A 405 -2.40 4.42 -41.49
N GLU A 406 -2.36 4.70 -40.19
CA GLU A 406 -3.10 3.89 -39.20
C GLU A 406 -4.60 4.04 -39.37
N ALA A 407 -5.10 5.27 -39.54
CA ALA A 407 -6.51 5.54 -39.80
C ALA A 407 -7.02 4.85 -41.08
N TYR A 408 -6.18 4.82 -42.13
CA TYR A 408 -6.55 4.25 -43.43
C TYR A 408 -6.98 2.78 -43.31
N LYS A 409 -6.27 1.97 -42.51
CA LYS A 409 -6.62 0.56 -42.25
C LYS A 409 -8.06 0.39 -41.75
N ASP A 410 -8.55 1.40 -41.04
CA ASP A 410 -9.84 1.41 -40.38
C ASP A 410 -10.98 1.98 -41.23
N VAL A 411 -10.66 2.77 -42.28
CA VAL A 411 -11.64 3.50 -43.08
C VAL A 411 -11.60 3.17 -44.58
N GLU A 412 -10.62 2.40 -45.04
CA GLU A 412 -10.45 2.04 -46.47
C GLU A 412 -11.76 1.51 -47.10
N THR A 413 -12.49 0.67 -46.36
CA THR A 413 -13.73 0.04 -46.85
C THR A 413 -14.93 0.99 -46.94
N VAL A 414 -14.91 2.10 -46.20
CA VAL A 414 -16.01 3.09 -46.19
C VAL A 414 -15.76 4.27 -47.15
N MET A 415 -14.50 4.49 -47.55
CA MET A 415 -14.13 5.43 -48.60
C MET A 415 -14.61 4.93 -49.97
N THR A 416 -15.86 5.25 -50.33
CA THR A 416 -16.52 4.75 -51.55
C THR A 416 -16.75 5.82 -52.62
N SER A 417 -16.45 7.09 -52.31
CA SER A 417 -16.73 8.21 -53.21
C SER A 417 -15.89 8.16 -54.49
N GLU A 418 -16.52 8.41 -55.64
CA GLU A 418 -15.85 8.46 -56.95
C GLU A 418 -15.00 9.73 -57.15
N SER A 419 -15.33 10.81 -56.44
CA SER A 419 -14.56 12.07 -56.40
C SER A 419 -13.45 12.08 -55.36
N GLY A 420 -13.36 11.02 -54.54
CA GLY A 420 -12.31 10.82 -53.55
C GLY A 420 -10.97 10.44 -54.18
N SER A 421 -9.87 10.91 -53.58
CA SER A 421 -8.50 10.63 -54.04
C SER A 421 -7.86 9.39 -53.41
N ARG A 422 -8.49 8.78 -52.41
CA ARG A 422 -7.91 7.80 -51.48
C ARG A 422 -6.75 8.33 -50.63
N ILE A 423 -6.50 9.64 -50.65
CA ILE A 423 -5.56 10.32 -49.76
C ILE A 423 -6.36 10.91 -48.60
N LEU A 424 -5.90 10.69 -47.37
CA LEU A 424 -6.52 11.25 -46.16
C LEU A 424 -5.79 12.52 -45.74
N ARG A 425 -6.48 13.43 -45.05
CA ARG A 425 -5.86 14.57 -44.34
C ARG A 425 -6.38 14.70 -42.92
N LEU A 426 -5.58 15.31 -42.05
CA LEU A 426 -5.96 15.62 -40.67
C LEU A 426 -6.38 17.09 -40.55
N VAL A 427 -7.57 17.32 -40.02
CA VAL A 427 -8.15 18.67 -39.84
C VAL A 427 -8.44 18.92 -38.37
N GLU A 428 -7.92 20.01 -37.83
CA GLU A 428 -8.27 20.50 -36.49
C GLU A 428 -9.50 21.40 -36.57
N VAL A 429 -10.47 21.12 -35.70
CA VAL A 429 -11.74 21.84 -35.63
C VAL A 429 -11.94 22.42 -34.24
N LEU A 430 -12.32 23.69 -34.16
CA LEU A 430 -12.69 24.35 -32.91
C LEU A 430 -13.95 25.18 -33.11
N GLY A 431 -14.97 24.95 -32.28
CA GLY A 431 -16.24 25.69 -32.35
C GLY A 431 -16.85 25.66 -33.75
N HIS A 432 -16.94 24.49 -34.38
CA HIS A 432 -17.48 24.33 -35.75
C HIS A 432 -16.77 25.17 -36.83
N ARG A 433 -15.45 25.42 -36.68
CA ARG A 433 -14.60 26.04 -37.69
C ARG A 433 -13.35 25.21 -37.94
N VAL A 434 -12.89 25.15 -39.18
CA VAL A 434 -11.57 24.61 -39.51
C VAL A 434 -10.52 25.60 -39.01
N VAL A 435 -9.64 25.12 -38.13
CA VAL A 435 -8.54 25.91 -37.57
C VAL A 435 -7.27 25.70 -38.38
N GLU A 436 -6.94 24.44 -38.66
CA GLU A 436 -5.70 24.06 -39.33
C GLU A 436 -5.92 22.74 -40.08
N ILE A 437 -5.38 22.66 -41.30
CA ILE A 437 -5.13 21.39 -41.98
C ILE A 437 -3.66 21.07 -41.73
N HIS A 438 -3.39 19.99 -41.00
CA HIS A 438 -2.03 19.65 -40.58
C HIS A 438 -1.24 19.04 -41.73
N SER A 439 0.02 19.45 -41.87
CA SER A 439 0.93 18.87 -42.85
C SER A 439 1.31 17.43 -42.48
N TYR A 440 1.60 16.62 -43.50
CA TYR A 440 1.92 15.20 -43.33
C TYR A 440 3.20 14.95 -42.52
N ASP A 441 4.16 15.87 -42.58
CA ASP A 441 5.45 15.83 -41.89
C ASP A 441 5.37 16.33 -40.45
N LYS A 442 4.26 16.95 -40.03
CA LYS A 442 4.09 17.47 -38.67
C LYS A 442 4.23 16.35 -37.65
N PRO A 443 5.08 16.50 -36.61
CA PRO A 443 5.20 15.49 -35.57
C PRO A 443 3.89 15.30 -34.81
N VAL A 444 3.49 14.05 -34.56
CA VAL A 444 2.27 13.75 -33.77
C VAL A 444 2.43 14.29 -32.35
N SER A 445 3.65 14.41 -31.82
CA SER A 445 3.94 14.97 -30.50
C SER A 445 3.40 16.39 -30.31
N GLU A 446 3.29 17.20 -31.38
CA GLU A 446 2.77 18.58 -31.35
C GLU A 446 1.23 18.66 -31.33
N LEU A 447 0.55 17.55 -31.64
CA LEU A 447 -0.92 17.50 -31.64
C LEU A 447 -1.46 17.35 -30.20
N HIS A 448 -2.43 18.19 -29.84
CA HIS A 448 -2.98 18.26 -28.49
C HIS A 448 -4.23 17.40 -28.37
N THR A 449 -4.17 16.29 -27.60
CA THR A 449 -5.26 15.30 -27.52
C THR A 449 -6.60 15.81 -26.97
N GLN A 450 -6.63 17.00 -26.37
CA GLN A 450 -7.87 17.64 -25.89
C GLN A 450 -8.63 18.39 -27.00
N LYS A 451 -8.01 18.61 -28.16
CA LYS A 451 -8.64 19.26 -29.30
C LYS A 451 -9.44 18.26 -30.13
N MET A 452 -10.40 18.76 -30.91
CA MET A 452 -11.17 17.95 -31.83
C MET A 452 -10.45 17.86 -33.17
N TYR A 453 -10.12 16.64 -33.55
CA TYR A 453 -9.54 16.32 -34.85
C TYR A 453 -10.50 15.47 -35.65
N ARG A 454 -10.52 15.71 -36.95
CA ARG A 454 -11.16 14.80 -37.88
C ARG A 454 -10.21 14.41 -39.01
N ILE A 455 -10.47 13.25 -39.56
CA ILE A 455 -9.84 12.73 -40.75
C ILE A 455 -10.89 12.71 -41.85
N GLU A 456 -10.51 13.15 -43.04
CA GLU A 456 -11.38 13.14 -44.21
C GLU A 456 -10.57 12.80 -45.46
N GLU A 457 -11.26 12.22 -46.46
CA GLU A 457 -10.68 11.97 -47.77
C GLU A 457 -10.52 13.30 -48.52
N VAL A 458 -9.30 13.57 -49.00
CA VAL A 458 -8.98 14.70 -49.87
C VAL A 458 -9.68 14.46 -51.21
N ARG A 459 -10.37 15.47 -51.73
CA ARG A 459 -11.00 15.38 -53.05
C ARG A 459 -9.96 15.50 -54.15
N LYS A 460 -10.22 14.92 -55.32
CA LYS A 460 -9.26 14.92 -56.44
C LYS A 460 -8.79 16.33 -56.84
N GLU A 461 -9.69 17.30 -56.82
CA GLU A 461 -9.41 18.71 -57.09
C GLU A 461 -8.65 19.44 -55.97
N GLU A 462 -8.46 18.80 -54.81
CA GLU A 462 -7.80 19.38 -53.63
C GLU A 462 -6.41 18.77 -53.36
N VAL A 463 -5.97 17.81 -54.17
CA VAL A 463 -4.72 17.06 -53.93
C VAL A 463 -3.49 17.94 -54.17
N GLU A 464 -3.48 18.66 -55.28
CA GLU A 464 -2.45 19.63 -55.65
C GLU A 464 -3.15 20.92 -56.06
N LEU A 465 -2.75 22.03 -55.45
CA LEU A 465 -3.27 23.37 -55.77
C LEU A 465 -2.35 24.05 -56.78
N ASP A 466 -2.93 24.79 -57.73
CA ASP A 466 -2.18 25.70 -58.59
C ASP A 466 -1.58 26.88 -57.78
N GLU A 467 -0.57 27.57 -58.33
CA GLU A 467 0.07 28.75 -57.69
C GLU A 467 -0.92 29.88 -57.36
N ASP A 468 -2.04 29.94 -58.07
CA ASP A 468 -3.09 30.94 -57.90
C ASP A 468 -4.34 30.41 -57.19
N GLU A 469 -4.25 29.23 -56.57
CA GLU A 469 -5.32 28.60 -55.81
C GLU A 469 -5.04 28.57 -54.30
N ALA A 470 -6.12 28.62 -53.50
CA ALA A 470 -6.03 28.53 -52.05
C ALA A 470 -7.24 27.81 -51.45
N PHE A 471 -7.04 27.21 -50.27
CA PHE A 471 -8.15 26.69 -49.46
C PHE A 471 -8.92 27.83 -48.80
N LEU A 472 -10.24 27.82 -48.96
CA LEU A 472 -11.18 28.69 -48.27
C LEU A 472 -11.98 27.88 -47.23
N PRO A 473 -11.75 28.10 -45.92
CA PRO A 473 -12.55 27.52 -44.85
C PRO A 473 -13.97 28.08 -44.82
N ILE A 474 -14.95 27.19 -44.79
CA ILE A 474 -16.38 27.50 -44.70
C ILE A 474 -16.94 26.97 -43.39
N ALA A 475 -17.70 27.81 -42.69
CA ALA A 475 -18.42 27.47 -41.47
C ALA A 475 -19.84 28.03 -41.51
N HIS A 476 -20.79 27.31 -40.93
CA HIS A 476 -22.17 27.78 -40.79
C HIS A 476 -22.32 28.57 -39.50
N PHE A 477 -23.16 29.62 -39.53
CA PHE A 477 -23.53 30.37 -38.33
C PHE A 477 -24.99 30.79 -38.39
N HIS A 478 -25.60 31.05 -37.23
CA HIS A 478 -26.96 31.55 -37.14
C HIS A 478 -27.02 32.90 -36.42
N LYS A 479 -27.56 33.92 -37.10
CA LYS A 479 -27.70 35.32 -36.66
C LYS A 479 -26.39 36.08 -36.48
N ALA A 480 -25.41 35.52 -35.77
CA ALA A 480 -24.14 36.16 -35.48
C ALA A 480 -22.97 35.23 -35.84
N PRO A 481 -21.86 35.73 -36.41
CA PRO A 481 -20.73 34.90 -36.85
C PRO A 481 -20.11 34.03 -35.75
N GLY A 482 -20.24 34.42 -34.47
CA GLY A 482 -19.77 33.63 -33.33
C GLY A 482 -20.64 32.42 -32.99
N ASN A 483 -21.90 32.37 -33.47
CA ASN A 483 -22.84 31.28 -33.21
C ASN A 483 -22.74 30.24 -34.32
N THR A 484 -21.58 29.60 -34.41
CA THR A 484 -21.29 28.59 -35.42
C THR A 484 -21.91 27.24 -35.10
N PHE A 485 -22.26 26.47 -36.14
CA PHE A 485 -22.83 25.13 -35.99
C PHE A 485 -22.50 24.24 -37.20
N GLY A 486 -22.86 22.96 -37.11
CA GLY A 486 -22.70 21.99 -38.20
C GLY A 486 -21.25 21.55 -38.43
N THR A 487 -21.02 20.92 -39.58
CA THR A 487 -19.70 20.43 -39.99
C THR A 487 -19.04 21.47 -40.90
N PRO A 488 -17.98 22.17 -40.46
CA PRO A 488 -17.26 23.08 -41.35
C PRO A 488 -16.53 22.28 -42.44
N PHE A 489 -16.11 22.93 -43.52
CA PHE A 489 -15.37 22.28 -44.61
C PHE A 489 -14.48 23.29 -45.32
N VAL A 490 -13.65 22.82 -46.23
CA VAL A 490 -12.87 23.69 -47.11
C VAL A 490 -13.31 23.48 -48.55
N ILE A 491 -13.09 24.50 -49.37
CA ILE A 491 -13.16 24.44 -50.83
C ILE A 491 -11.93 25.10 -51.43
N VAL A 492 -11.61 24.80 -52.68
CA VAL A 492 -10.54 25.47 -53.42
C VAL A 492 -11.11 26.64 -54.20
N VAL A 493 -10.48 27.80 -54.04
CA VAL A 493 -10.79 29.02 -54.79
C VAL A 493 -9.58 29.52 -55.55
N LYS A 494 -9.82 30.09 -56.73
CA LYS A 494 -8.78 30.61 -57.62
C LYS A 494 -8.74 32.13 -57.63
N ASN A 495 -7.55 32.72 -57.81
CA ASN A 495 -7.41 34.18 -57.90
C ASN A 495 -8.20 34.73 -59.10
N GLY A 496 -9.06 35.72 -58.84
CA GLY A 496 -9.98 36.25 -59.85
C GLY A 496 -11.20 35.38 -60.15
N GLU A 497 -11.44 34.30 -59.41
CA GLU A 497 -12.64 33.48 -59.55
C GLU A 497 -13.91 34.29 -59.26
N ARG A 498 -14.94 34.10 -60.12
CA ARG A 498 -16.23 34.77 -59.92
C ARG A 498 -16.92 34.20 -58.69
N LEU A 499 -17.48 35.09 -57.86
CA LEU A 499 -18.22 34.69 -56.66
C LEU A 499 -19.34 33.67 -56.97
N SER A 500 -20.03 33.79 -58.10
CA SER A 500 -21.06 32.82 -58.52
C SER A 500 -20.53 31.38 -58.61
N SER A 501 -19.31 31.19 -59.12
CA SER A 501 -18.64 29.88 -59.20
C SER A 501 -18.32 29.35 -57.80
N VAL A 502 -17.85 30.22 -56.89
CA VAL A 502 -17.60 29.84 -55.49
C VAL A 502 -18.88 29.41 -54.80
N ILE A 503 -20.00 30.11 -55.03
CA ILE A 503 -21.31 29.77 -54.47
C ILE A 503 -21.80 28.41 -55.00
N GLU A 504 -21.65 28.15 -56.30
CA GLU A 504 -21.98 26.85 -56.90
C GLU A 504 -21.14 25.71 -56.29
N LYS A 505 -19.83 25.94 -56.05
CA LYS A 505 -18.96 24.98 -55.36
C LYS A 505 -19.44 24.70 -53.94
N ILE A 506 -19.81 25.73 -53.17
CA ILE A 506 -20.35 25.59 -51.81
C ILE A 506 -21.64 24.77 -51.82
N GLN A 507 -22.59 25.11 -52.70
CA GLN A 507 -23.87 24.42 -52.80
C GLN A 507 -23.69 22.95 -53.19
N SER A 508 -22.84 22.68 -54.20
CA SER A 508 -22.50 21.32 -54.64
C SER A 508 -21.87 20.52 -53.50
N ARG A 509 -20.93 21.12 -52.76
CA ARG A 509 -20.25 20.50 -51.61
C ARG A 509 -21.22 20.09 -50.51
N LEU A 510 -22.24 20.90 -50.26
CA LEU A 510 -23.27 20.66 -49.25
C LEU A 510 -24.38 19.72 -49.72
N SER A 511 -24.52 19.52 -51.04
CA SER A 511 -25.59 18.72 -51.64
C SER A 511 -27.00 19.19 -51.21
N VAL A 512 -27.18 20.51 -51.10
CA VAL A 512 -28.44 21.15 -50.68
C VAL A 512 -29.25 21.58 -51.92
N PRO A 513 -30.58 21.33 -51.97
CA PRO A 513 -31.42 21.79 -53.08
C PRO A 513 -31.42 23.31 -53.23
N GLU A 514 -31.45 23.81 -54.47
CA GLU A 514 -31.42 25.24 -54.81
C GLU A 514 -32.42 26.09 -54.01
N LYS A 515 -33.69 25.65 -53.92
CA LYS A 515 -34.74 26.36 -53.17
C LYS A 515 -34.45 26.53 -51.68
N GLU A 516 -33.64 25.66 -51.09
CA GLU A 516 -33.24 25.76 -49.69
C GLU A 516 -32.02 26.65 -49.54
N PHE A 517 -31.05 26.49 -50.44
CA PHE A 517 -29.81 27.27 -50.46
C PHE A 517 -30.06 28.76 -50.75
N ASP A 518 -31.05 29.11 -51.57
CA ASP A 518 -31.48 30.49 -51.85
C ASP A 518 -31.89 31.29 -50.60
N LYS A 519 -32.22 30.59 -49.50
CA LYS A 519 -32.58 31.22 -48.22
C LYS A 519 -31.37 31.60 -47.39
N TRP A 520 -30.17 31.16 -47.78
CA TRP A 520 -28.95 31.33 -47.00
C TRP A 520 -28.23 32.59 -47.47
N SER A 521 -27.57 33.26 -46.53
CA SER A 521 -26.77 34.46 -46.82
C SER A 521 -25.31 34.14 -46.60
N LEU A 522 -24.47 34.52 -47.56
CA LEU A 522 -23.01 34.48 -47.43
C LEU A 522 -22.54 35.80 -46.82
N LEU A 523 -21.66 35.70 -45.83
CA LEU A 523 -21.03 36.84 -45.18
C LEU A 523 -19.61 37.04 -45.70
#